data_AF-A0A967TYJ8-F1
#
_entry.id   AF-A0A967TYJ8-F1
#
_cell.length_a   1.000
_cell.length_b   1.000
_cell.length_c   1.000
_cell.angle_alpha   90.00
_cell.angle_beta   90.00
_cell.angle_gamma   90.00
#
_symmetry.space_group_name_H-M   'P 1'
#
loop_
_entity.id
_entity.type
_entity.pdbx_description
1 polymer ?
#
loop_
_entity_poly.entity_id
_entity_poly.type
_entity_poly.pdbx_seq_one_letter_code
_entity_poly.pdbx_strand_id
1 'polypeptide(L)' 'MSDKLQEIYKNFGIDLQAANGDRSFELPIPATYVVGANGIIAYAYIDADYTNRLDP' A
#
# COMPACT_ATOMS: atom_id res chain seq x y z
N MET A 1 -0.54 -1.34 14.73
CA MET A 1 -0.59 0.14 14.80
C MET A 1 -1.12 0.59 16.16
N SER A 2 -0.63 1.67 16.76
CA SER A 2 -1.20 2.21 18.01
C SER A 2 -2.53 2.94 17.79
N ASP A 3 -3.40 2.97 18.80
CA ASP A 3 -4.74 3.58 18.70
C ASP A 3 -4.69 5.07 18.29
N LYS A 4 -3.72 5.81 18.83
CA LYS A 4 -3.49 7.21 18.45
C LYS A 4 -3.23 7.36 16.96
N LEU A 5 -2.45 6.45 16.38
CA LEU A 5 -2.12 6.50 14.96
C LEU A 5 -3.30 6.06 14.10
N GLN A 6 -4.08 5.06 14.53
CA GLN A 6 -5.33 4.70 13.86
C GLN A 6 -6.31 5.88 13.78
N GLU A 7 -6.44 6.66 14.87
CA GLU A 7 -7.30 7.84 14.90
C GLU A 7 -6.82 8.95 13.94
N ILE A 8 -5.51 9.12 13.79
CA ILE A 8 -4.94 10.05 12.81
C ILE A 8 -5.36 9.67 11.39
N TYR A 9 -5.26 8.39 11.02
CA TYR A 9 -5.69 7.91 9.69
C TYR A 9 -7.20 8.11 9.46
N LYS A 10 -8.02 7.86 10.47
CA LYS A 10 -9.47 8.16 10.41
C LYS A 10 -9.74 9.65 10.21
N ASN A 11 -8.99 10.52 10.88
CA ASN A 11 -9.09 11.97 10.70
C ASN A 11 -8.66 12.44 9.31
N PHE A 12 -7.83 11.67 8.59
CA PHE A 12 -7.55 11.87 7.17
C PHE A 12 -8.63 11.32 6.24
N GLY A 13 -9.72 10.75 6.78
CA GLY A 13 -10.78 10.10 6.02
C GLY A 13 -10.39 8.71 5.50
N ILE A 14 -9.31 8.11 6.02
CA ILE A 14 -8.81 6.81 5.59
C ILE A 14 -9.24 5.75 6.61
N ASP A 15 -10.19 4.90 6.22
CA ASP A 15 -10.54 3.69 6.96
C ASP A 15 -9.69 2.52 6.45
N LEU A 16 -8.61 2.21 7.18
CA LEU A 16 -7.67 1.15 6.81
C LEU A 16 -8.31 -0.25 6.79
N GLN A 17 -9.23 -0.54 7.70
CA GLN A 17 -9.89 -1.86 7.73
C GLN A 17 -10.82 -2.03 6.53
N ALA A 18 -11.58 -0.98 6.20
CA ALA A 18 -12.43 -0.99 5.00
C ALA A 18 -11.60 -1.07 3.72
N ALA A 19 -10.46 -0.37 3.64
CA ALA A 19 -9.57 -0.39 2.49
C ALA A 19 -8.86 -1.75 2.31
N ASN A 20 -8.42 -2.38 3.40
CA ASN A 20 -7.72 -3.66 3.37
C ASN A 20 -8.68 -4.86 3.26
N GLY A 21 -9.95 -4.69 3.64
CA GLY A 21 -10.92 -5.78 3.69
C GLY A 21 -10.70 -6.75 4.87
N ASP A 22 -9.97 -6.33 5.90
CA ASP A 22 -9.70 -7.12 7.09
C ASP A 22 -9.71 -6.26 8.36
N ARG A 23 -9.37 -6.87 9.50
CA ARG A 23 -9.30 -6.18 10.81
C ARG A 23 -7.88 -5.70 11.14
N SER A 24 -6.98 -5.74 10.18
CA SER A 24 -5.62 -5.25 10.36
C SER A 24 -5.60 -3.73 10.32
N PHE A 25 -4.59 -3.15 10.96
CA PHE A 25 -4.23 -1.74 10.81
C PHE A 25 -2.85 -1.66 10.17
N GLU A 26 -2.66 -2.44 9.11
CA GLU A 26 -1.44 -2.48 8.33
C GLU A 26 -1.55 -1.53 7.14
N LEU A 27 -0.42 -0.94 6.77
CA LEU A 27 -0.33 -0.12 5.57
C LEU A 27 0.09 -1.01 4.40
N PRO A 28 -0.61 -0.97 3.26
CA PRO A 28 -0.22 -1.76 2.11
C PRO A 28 1.12 -1.28 1.57
N ILE A 29 2.00 -2.23 1.27
CA ILE A 29 3.26 -1.96 0.56
C ILE A 29 2.92 -1.70 -0.92
N PRO A 30 3.25 -0.53 -1.49
CA PRO A 30 3.03 -0.26 -2.89
C PRO A 30 4.00 -1.11 -3.74
N ALA A 31 3.49 -1.69 -4.81
CA ALA A 31 4.28 -2.42 -5.78
C ALA A 31 3.94 -1.96 -7.19
N THR A 32 4.97 -1.71 -8.00
CA THR A 32 4.82 -1.40 -9.43
C THR A 32 5.49 -2.50 -10.24
N TYR A 33 4.75 -3.07 -11.19
CA TYR A 33 5.24 -4.13 -12.06
C TYR A 33 5.10 -3.72 -13.53
N VAL A 34 6.10 -4.05 -14.34
CA VAL A 34 5.98 -4.05 -15.79
C VAL A 34 5.80 -5.50 -16.23
N VAL A 35 4.63 -5.83 -16.78
CA VAL A 35 4.29 -7.18 -17.21
C VAL A 35 4.40 -7.25 -18.73
N GLY A 36 5.25 -8.15 -19.22
CA GLY A 36 5.39 -8.41 -20.65
C GLY A 36 4.13 -9.08 -21.22
N ALA A 37 3.96 -9.02 -22.54
CA ALA A 37 2.81 -9.63 -23.22
C ALA A 37 2.71 -11.16 -23.04
N ASN A 38 3.81 -11.82 -22.68
CA ASN A 38 3.86 -13.23 -22.33
C ASN A 38 3.47 -13.53 -20.86
N GLY A 39 3.05 -12.51 -20.10
CA GLY A 39 2.68 -12.61 -18.69
C GLY A 39 3.87 -12.64 -17.72
N ILE A 40 5.11 -12.48 -18.20
CA ILE A 40 6.30 -12.48 -17.34
C ILE A 40 6.58 -11.06 -16.83
N ILE A 41 6.86 -10.93 -15.53
CA ILE A 41 7.28 -9.68 -14.91
C ILE A 41 8.68 -9.32 -15.45
N ALA A 42 8.77 -8.24 -16.22
CA ALA A 42 10.03 -7.70 -16.74
C ALA A 42 10.71 -6.74 -15.75
N TYR A 43 9.93 -6.10 -14.89
CA TYR A 43 10.41 -5.18 -13.86
C TYR A 43 9.48 -5.18 -12.64
N ALA A 44 10.07 -5.04 -11.46
CA ALA A 44 9.36 -4.90 -10.19
C ALA A 44 10.04 -3.82 -9.34
N TYR A 45 9.22 -2.93 -8.78
CA TYR A 45 9.62 -1.96 -7.78
C TYR A 45 8.72 -2.10 -6.55
N ILE A 46 9.34 -2.31 -5.40
CA ILE A 46 8.69 -2.53 -4.10
C ILE A 46 9.52 -1.79 -3.06
N ASP A 47 8.88 -0.94 -2.26
CA ASP A 47 9.53 -0.22 -1.16
C ASP A 47 8.70 -0.37 0.12
N ALA A 48 9.36 -0.73 1.22
CA ALA A 48 8.71 -0.85 2.53
C ALA A 48 8.25 0.51 3.07
N ASP A 49 8.89 1.60 2.65
CA ASP A 49 8.33 2.93 2.80
C ASP A 49 7.23 3.14 1.76
N TYR A 50 5.98 2.96 2.21
CA TYR A 50 4.78 3.08 1.37
C TYR A 50 4.56 4.49 0.77
N THR A 51 5.33 5.50 1.21
CA THR A 51 5.31 6.85 0.64
C THR A 51 6.20 6.97 -0.60
N ASN A 52 7.17 6.08 -0.78
CA ASN A 52 7.97 5.99 -1.99
C ASN A 52 7.20 5.24 -3.08
N ARG A 53 7.15 5.83 -4.27
CA ARG A 53 6.54 5.24 -5.46
C ARG A 53 7.50 5.37 -6.63
N LEU A 54 7.41 4.43 -7.57
CA LEU A 54 8.11 4.57 -8.84
C LEU A 54 7.60 5.83 -9.53
N ASP A 55 8.51 6.72 -9.93
CA ASP A 55 8.16 7.87 -10.77
C ASP A 55 7.59 7.39 -12.12
N PRO A 56 6.54 8.05 -12.64
CA PRO A 56 5.91 7.69 -13.90
C PRO A 56 6.78 7.98 -15.13
#